data_AF-A0A251U0T2-F1
#
_entry.id   AF-A0A251U0T2-F1
#
_cell.length_a   1.000
_cell.length_b   1.000
_cell.length_c   1.000
_cell.angle_alpha   90.00
_cell.angle_beta   90.00
_cell.angle_gamma   90.00
#
_symmetry.space_group_name_H-M   'P 1'
#
loop_
_entity.id
_entity.type
_entity.pdbx_description
1 polymer ?
#
loop_
_entity_poly.entity_id
_entity_poly.type
_entity_poly.pdbx_seq_one_letter_code
_entity_poly.pdbx_strand_id
1 'polypeptide(L)'
;MVCDGIMTQLLKDLSSNQLHRSVKPLIFSCFGDISLAIGDNFEKYLMYAMPMLQSAAGLSSHTSGADDEMIEYTNLLRNGILEAYSGIFQGFKNSPKTQLLIPYAPHILQFLDLIYMEKDICD
;
A
#
# COMPACT_ATOMS: atom_id res chain seq x y z
N MET A 1 20.59 -7.94 -0.21
CA MET A 1 20.95 -7.92 1.23
C MET A 1 20.76 -6.57 1.91
N VAL A 2 20.81 -5.42 1.22
CA VAL A 2 20.80 -4.10 1.89
C VAL A 2 19.44 -3.72 2.51
N CYS A 3 18.31 -4.09 1.91
CA CYS A 3 16.99 -3.68 2.40
C CYS A 3 16.31 -4.68 3.37
N ASP A 4 16.94 -5.83 3.66
CA ASP A 4 16.30 -6.89 4.44
C ASP A 4 16.01 -6.47 5.89
N GLY A 5 16.97 -5.78 6.53
CA GLY A 5 16.80 -5.26 7.89
C GLY A 5 15.71 -4.18 7.97
N ILE A 6 15.71 -3.26 6.99
CA ILE A 6 14.71 -2.17 6.90
C ILE A 6 13.32 -2.76 6.70
N MET A 7 13.15 -3.63 5.70
CA MET A 7 11.86 -4.28 5.43
C MET A 7 11.36 -5.05 6.64
N THR A 8 12.22 -5.83 7.30
CA THR A 8 11.84 -6.56 8.51
C THR A 8 11.29 -5.64 9.61
N GLN A 9 11.93 -4.48 9.82
CA GLN A 9 11.46 -3.52 10.83
C GLN A 9 10.12 -2.88 10.42
N LEU A 10 9.99 -2.45 9.16
CA LEU A 10 8.75 -1.87 8.64
C LEU A 10 7.56 -2.84 8.74
N LEU A 11 7.78 -4.12 8.42
CA LEU A 11 6.74 -5.15 8.53
C LEU A 11 6.31 -5.38 10.00
N LYS A 12 7.25 -5.32 10.96
CA LYS A 12 6.95 -5.39 12.39
C LYS A 12 6.14 -4.19 12.87
N ASP A 13 6.51 -3.00 12.41
CA ASP A 13 5.81 -1.76 12.78
C ASP A 13 4.37 -1.77 12.28
N LEU A 14 4.10 -2.27 11.05
CA LEU A 14 2.74 -2.44 10.54
C LEU A 14 1.88 -3.44 11.34
N SER A 15 2.52 -4.47 11.90
CA SER A 15 1.87 -5.49 12.74
C SER A 15 1.60 -5.01 14.17
N SER A 16 2.15 -3.87 14.57
CA SER A 16 1.99 -3.30 15.90
C SER A 16 0.70 -2.49 16.03
N ASN A 17 -0.04 -2.71 17.12
CA ASN A 17 -1.20 -1.89 17.49
C ASN A 17 -0.81 -0.62 18.28
N GLN A 18 0.48 -0.46 18.59
CA GLN A 18 1.00 0.71 19.31
C GLN A 18 1.42 1.84 18.37
N LEU A 19 1.39 1.60 17.05
CA LEU A 19 1.81 2.59 16.05
C LEU A 19 0.73 3.66 15.87
N HIS A 20 1.13 4.93 15.87
CA HIS A 20 0.21 6.01 15.53
C HIS A 20 -0.33 5.80 14.11
N ARG A 21 -1.65 6.01 13.93
CA ARG A 21 -2.35 5.72 12.68
C ARG A 21 -1.66 6.34 11.45
N SER A 22 -1.16 7.57 11.56
CA SER A 22 -0.47 8.31 10.49
C SER A 22 0.89 7.75 10.06
N VAL A 23 1.47 6.79 10.77
CA VAL A 23 2.77 6.18 10.40
C VAL A 23 2.58 5.07 9.36
N LYS A 24 1.47 4.33 9.42
CA LYS A 24 1.19 3.23 8.47
C LYS A 24 1.19 3.69 6.99
N PRO A 25 0.55 4.81 6.62
CA PRO A 25 0.61 5.34 5.26
C PRO A 25 2.04 5.59 4.77
N LEU A 26 2.89 6.15 5.62
CA LEU A 26 4.29 6.45 5.28
C LEU A 26 5.10 5.18 5.06
N ILE A 27 4.85 4.13 5.86
CA ILE A 27 5.48 2.83 5.66
C ILE A 27 5.08 2.22 4.31
N PHE A 28 3.80 2.31 3.93
CA PHE A 28 3.35 1.82 2.63
C PHE A 28 4.01 2.56 1.48
N SER A 29 4.03 3.90 1.53
CA SER A 29 4.74 4.72 0.53
C SER A 29 6.22 4.29 0.41
N CYS A 30 6.88 4.06 1.55
CA CYS A 30 8.25 3.58 1.60
C CYS A 30 8.44 2.19 0.95
N PHE A 31 7.45 1.30 0.98
CA PHE A 31 7.53 0.05 0.21
C PHE A 31 7.63 0.31 -1.30
N GLY A 32 6.89 1.30 -1.80
CA GLY A 32 6.99 1.76 -3.19
C GLY A 32 8.39 2.26 -3.51
N ASP A 33 8.94 3.15 -2.68
CA ASP A 33 10.29 3.71 -2.84
C ASP A 33 11.38 2.62 -2.81
N ILE A 34 11.27 1.66 -1.90
CA ILE A 34 12.21 0.53 -1.83
C ILE A 34 12.11 -0.29 -3.11
N SER A 35 10.90 -0.60 -3.59
CA SER A 35 10.72 -1.35 -4.83
C SER A 35 11.25 -0.59 -6.05
N LEU A 36 11.10 0.74 -6.09
CA LEU A 36 11.71 1.58 -7.12
C LEU A 36 13.24 1.50 -7.08
N ALA A 37 13.82 1.52 -5.89
CA ALA A 37 15.27 1.51 -5.70
C ALA A 37 15.93 0.16 -6.01
N ILE A 38 15.28 -0.95 -5.65
CA ILE A 38 15.87 -2.30 -5.80
C ILE A 38 15.31 -3.09 -6.99
N GLY A 39 14.29 -2.56 -7.66
CA GLY A 39 13.62 -3.18 -8.79
C GLY A 39 12.95 -4.51 -8.43
N ASP A 40 13.09 -5.49 -9.32
CA ASP A 40 12.49 -6.81 -9.17
C ASP A 40 13.10 -7.68 -8.04
N ASN A 41 14.20 -7.23 -7.41
CA ASN A 41 14.70 -7.81 -6.16
C ASN A 41 13.73 -7.64 -4.99
N PHE A 42 12.69 -6.81 -5.15
CA PHE A 42 11.60 -6.69 -4.21
C PHE A 42 10.68 -7.93 -4.19
N GLU A 43 10.82 -8.88 -5.13
CA GLU A 43 9.96 -10.06 -5.25
C GLU A 43 9.79 -10.83 -3.93
N LYS A 44 10.86 -10.95 -3.16
CA LYS A 44 10.90 -11.67 -1.88
C LYS A 44 10.03 -11.02 -0.80
N TYR A 45 9.68 -9.75 -0.97
CA TYR A 45 8.84 -9.02 -0.05
C TYR A 45 7.38 -8.97 -0.49
N LEU A 46 7.06 -9.30 -1.76
CA LEU A 46 5.70 -9.25 -2.29
C LEU A 46 4.71 -10.05 -1.44
N MET A 47 5.12 -11.26 -1.02
CA MET A 47 4.28 -12.14 -0.20
C MET A 47 3.90 -11.56 1.18
N TYR A 48 4.63 -10.54 1.65
CA TYR A 48 4.34 -9.85 2.91
C TYR A 48 3.72 -8.47 2.70
N ALA A 49 4.24 -7.70 1.73
CA ALA A 49 3.80 -6.35 1.45
C ALA A 49 2.38 -6.32 0.85
N MET A 50 2.08 -7.22 -0.10
CA MET A 50 0.79 -7.21 -0.81
C MET A 50 -0.40 -7.51 0.11
N PRO A 51 -0.38 -8.55 0.97
CA PRO A 51 -1.48 -8.78 1.91
C PRO A 51 -1.72 -7.61 2.88
N MET A 52 -0.66 -6.90 3.27
CA MET A 52 -0.79 -5.74 4.15
C MET A 52 -1.40 -4.52 3.45
N LEU A 53 -1.00 -4.26 2.20
CA LEU A 53 -1.63 -3.22 1.36
C LEU A 53 -3.12 -3.52 1.15
N GLN A 54 -3.47 -4.78 0.86
CA GLN A 54 -4.87 -5.19 0.71
C GLN A 54 -5.68 -5.04 1.99
N SER A 55 -5.11 -5.44 3.14
CA SER A 55 -5.76 -5.29 4.44
C SER A 55 -6.01 -3.82 4.78
N ALA A 56 -5.02 -2.95 4.53
CA ALA A 56 -5.16 -1.52 4.74
C ALA A 56 -6.16 -0.87 3.77
N ALA A 57 -6.19 -1.31 2.51
CA ALA A 57 -7.17 -0.87 1.53
C ALA A 57 -8.61 -1.15 2.01
N GLY A 58 -8.87 -2.34 2.57
CA GLY A 58 -10.16 -2.67 3.17
C GLY A 58 -10.56 -1.74 4.31
N LEU A 59 -9.62 -1.41 5.21
CA LEU A 59 -9.86 -0.47 6.32
C LEU A 59 -10.16 0.95 5.84
N SER A 60 -9.61 1.34 4.69
CA SER A 60 -9.82 2.68 4.13
C SER A 60 -11.21 2.87 3.49
N SER A 61 -12.05 1.85 3.40
CA SER A 61 -13.37 1.89 2.73
C SER A 61 -14.53 2.32 3.63
N HIS A 62 -14.29 2.70 4.88
CA HIS A 62 -15.34 2.94 5.89
C HIS A 62 -15.30 4.37 6.45
N THR A 63 -15.69 5.35 5.63
CA THR A 63 -15.70 6.78 6.02
C THR A 63 -17.10 7.35 6.24
N SER A 64 -18.17 6.57 6.04
CA SER A 64 -19.54 7.07 6.18
C SER A 64 -19.81 7.55 7.62
N GLY A 65 -20.02 8.86 7.79
CA GLY A 65 -20.24 9.49 9.10
C GLY A 65 -18.97 9.73 9.92
N ALA A 66 -17.80 9.66 9.30
CA ALA A 66 -16.51 9.96 9.94
C ALA A 66 -16.29 11.47 10.12
N ASP A 67 -15.54 11.85 11.15
CA ASP A 67 -15.11 13.24 11.36
C ASP A 67 -13.98 13.64 10.40
N ASP A 68 -13.70 14.95 10.33
CA ASP A 68 -12.70 15.52 9.42
C ASP A 68 -11.30 14.89 9.61
N GLU A 69 -10.91 14.57 10.85
CA GLU A 69 -9.62 13.93 11.14
C GLU A 69 -9.54 12.50 10.58
N MET A 70 -10.63 11.75 10.67
CA MET A 70 -10.70 10.39 10.16
C MET A 70 -10.76 10.37 8.63
N ILE A 71 -11.39 11.36 8.01
CA ILE A 71 -11.36 11.58 6.55
C ILE A 71 -9.92 11.88 6.09
N GLU A 72 -9.24 12.82 6.76
CA GLU A 72 -7.83 13.15 6.45
C GLU A 72 -6.92 11.92 6.58
N TYR A 73 -7.07 11.18 7.69
CA TYR A 73 -6.32 9.95 7.90
C TYR A 73 -6.57 8.93 6.79
N THR A 74 -7.83 8.74 6.41
CA THR A 74 -8.20 7.78 5.37
C THR A 74 -7.61 8.17 4.02
N ASN A 75 -7.62 9.46 3.67
CA ASN A 75 -7.00 9.97 2.45
C ASN A 75 -5.49 9.79 2.47
N LEU A 76 -4.83 10.04 3.61
CA LEU A 76 -3.40 9.77 3.78
C LEU A 76 -3.10 8.28 3.56
N LEU A 77 -3.90 7.39 4.15
CA LEU A 77 -3.78 5.95 3.97
C LEU A 77 -3.95 5.51 2.52
N ARG A 78 -4.95 6.05 1.82
CA ARG A 78 -5.17 5.79 0.39
C ARG A 78 -3.98 6.20 -0.45
N ASN A 79 -3.45 7.40 -0.24
CA ASN A 79 -2.28 7.90 -0.95
C ASN A 79 -1.06 6.99 -0.73
N GLY A 80 -0.77 6.63 0.52
CA GLY A 80 0.35 5.72 0.83
C GLY A 80 0.22 4.35 0.15
N ILE A 81 -1.00 3.80 0.06
CA ILE A 81 -1.26 2.54 -0.65
C ILE A 81 -1.09 2.70 -2.17
N LEU A 82 -1.60 3.78 -2.75
CA LEU A 82 -1.48 4.07 -4.19
C LEU A 82 -0.02 4.29 -4.60
N GLU A 83 0.74 5.03 -3.79
CA GLU A 83 2.18 5.23 -3.95
C GLU A 83 2.93 3.90 -3.87
N ALA A 84 2.58 3.03 -2.93
CA ALA A 84 3.16 1.69 -2.83
C ALA A 84 2.93 0.87 -4.10
N TYR A 85 1.68 0.77 -4.58
CA TYR A 85 1.37 0.04 -5.80
C TYR A 85 2.08 0.62 -7.02
N SER A 86 2.08 1.95 -7.15
CA SER A 86 2.77 2.65 -8.24
C SER A 86 4.28 2.36 -8.21
N GLY A 87 4.93 2.48 -7.05
CA GLY A 87 6.36 2.22 -6.90
C GLY A 87 6.72 0.76 -7.16
N ILE A 88 5.90 -0.19 -6.70
CA ILE A 88 6.10 -1.61 -6.97
C ILE A 88 5.97 -1.90 -8.47
N PHE A 89 4.92 -1.43 -9.13
CA PHE A 89 4.73 -1.65 -10.57
C PHE A 89 5.87 -1.06 -11.39
N GLN A 90 6.29 0.16 -11.04
CA GLN A 90 7.41 0.79 -11.69
C GLN A 90 8.75 0.07 -11.44
N GLY A 91 8.95 -0.49 -10.25
CA GLY A 91 10.12 -1.31 -9.92
C GLY A 91 10.22 -2.58 -10.77
N PHE A 92 9.08 -3.14 -11.20
CA PHE A 92 9.04 -4.35 -12.02
C PHE A 92 8.88 -4.09 -13.52
N LYS A 93 8.56 -2.86 -13.96
CA LYS A 93 8.09 -2.53 -15.34
C LYS A 93 8.89 -3.13 -16.51
N ASN A 94 10.19 -3.32 -16.35
CA ASN A 94 11.09 -3.86 -17.39
C ASN A 94 11.64 -5.25 -17.05
N SER A 95 11.11 -5.89 -16.00
CA SER A 95 11.52 -7.21 -15.55
C SER A 95 10.60 -8.30 -16.11
N PRO A 96 11.13 -9.47 -16.49
CA PRO A 96 10.30 -10.64 -16.81
C PRO A 96 9.44 -11.08 -15.61
N LYS A 97 9.79 -10.66 -14.38
CA LYS A 97 9.06 -10.96 -13.15
C LYS A 97 7.79 -10.12 -12.96
N THR A 98 7.46 -9.23 -13.90
CA THR A 98 6.16 -8.50 -13.89
C THR A 98 4.97 -9.44 -13.77
N GLN A 99 5.08 -10.67 -14.29
CA GLN A 99 4.04 -11.69 -14.18
C GLN A 99 3.67 -12.05 -12.72
N LEU A 100 4.61 -11.87 -11.77
CA LEU A 100 4.35 -12.07 -10.34
C LEU A 100 3.33 -11.07 -9.77
N LEU A 101 3.07 -9.96 -10.47
CA LEU A 101 2.14 -8.93 -10.05
C LEU A 101 0.69 -9.21 -10.49
N ILE A 102 0.49 -10.07 -11.50
CA ILE A 102 -0.82 -10.39 -12.08
C ILE A 102 -1.84 -10.84 -11.01
N PRO A 103 -1.52 -11.72 -10.05
CA PRO A 103 -2.48 -12.16 -9.03
C PRO A 103 -3.03 -11.03 -8.16
N TYR A 104 -2.31 -9.90 -8.04
CA TYR A 104 -2.71 -8.77 -7.21
C TYR A 104 -3.56 -7.73 -7.97
N ALA A 105 -3.57 -7.77 -9.30
CA ALA A 105 -4.28 -6.81 -10.14
C ALA A 105 -5.79 -6.69 -9.82
N PRO A 106 -6.55 -7.78 -9.60
CA PRO A 106 -7.97 -7.66 -9.26
C PRO A 106 -8.22 -6.87 -7.98
N HIS A 107 -7.40 -7.07 -6.95
CA HIS A 107 -7.53 -6.34 -5.68
C HIS A 107 -7.20 -4.86 -5.82
N ILE A 108 -6.25 -4.52 -6.69
CA ILE A 108 -5.88 -3.13 -6.95
C ILE A 108 -7.00 -2.42 -7.69
N LEU A 109 -7.60 -3.06 -8.70
CA LEU A 109 -8.78 -2.54 -9.39
C LEU A 109 -9.96 -2.36 -8.45
N GLN A 110 -10.25 -3.36 -7.61
CA GLN A 110 -11.28 -3.26 -6.58
C GLN A 110 -11.05 -2.07 -5.64
N PHE A 111 -9.80 -1.83 -5.23
CA PHE A 111 -9.47 -0.69 -4.39
C PHE A 111 -9.68 0.65 -5.10
N LEU A 112 -9.31 0.76 -6.38
CA LEU A 112 -9.57 1.97 -7.18
C LEU A 112 -11.07 2.23 -7.35
N ASP A 113 -11.87 1.18 -7.59
CA ASP A 113 -13.33 1.30 -7.69
C ASP A 113 -13.93 1.81 -6.38
N LEU A 114 -13.46 1.32 -5.23
CA LEU A 114 -13.90 1.80 -3.91
C LEU A 114 -13.59 3.30 -3.70
N ILE A 115 -12.39 3.75 -4.07
CA ILE A 115 -12.02 5.17 -3.97
C ILE A 115 -12.90 6.03 -4.89
N TYR A 116 -13.15 5.55 -6.11
CA TYR A 116 -13.93 6.29 -7.10
C TYR A 116 -15.40 6.43 -6.67
N MET A 117 -16.04 5.34 -6.23
CA MET A 117 -17.44 5.35 -5.79
C MET A 117 -17.69 6.21 -4.56
N GLU A 118 -16.72 6.32 -3.65
CA GLU A 118 -16.87 7.18 -2.46
C GLU A 118 -16.85 8.67 -2.80
N LYS A 119 -16.08 9.06 -3.82
CA LYS A 119 -16.02 10.44 -4.28
C LYS A 119 -17.36 10.92 -4.84
N ASP A 120 -18.06 10.07 -5.60
CA ASP A 120 -19.38 10.37 -6.17
C ASP A 120 -20.50 10.51 -5.10
N ILE A 121 -20.28 10.04 -3.86
CA ILE A 121 -21.25 10.16 -2.76
C ILE A 121 -21.07 11.46 -1.96
N CYS A 122 -19.87 12.05 -2.00
CA CYS A 122 -19.52 13.28 -1.26
C CYS A 122 -19.66 14.57 -2.08
N ASP A 123 -19.82 14.49 -3.40
CA ASP A 123 -20.14 15.61 -4.31
C ASP A 123 -21.68 15.76 -4.47
#